data_AF-A0A9Q7UVS0-F1
#
_entry.id   AF-A0A9Q7UVS0-F1
#
_cell.length_a   1.000
_cell.length_b   1.000
_cell.length_c   1.000
_cell.angle_alpha   90.00
_cell.angle_beta   90.00
_cell.angle_gamma   90.00
#
_symmetry.space_group_name_H-M   'P 1'
#
loop_
_entity.id
_entity.type
_entity.pdbx_description
1 polymer ?
#
loop_
_entity_poly.entity_id
_entity_poly.type
_entity_poly.pdbx_seq_one_letter_code
_entity_poly.pdbx_strand_id
1 'polypeptide(L)'
;MPSNVDALWAHAQKLPETCEESCRAKISRAYYALFHEAKLFHQALPSKGHLPADGGGVHKKLYFALCNPTVTDDALQAKSRLAGTHLGLARELRDSADYEMGSAVTKNDVMKCMGFVRRGLANLRSTTTKSSAA
;
A
#
# COMPACT_ATOMS: atom_id res chain seq x y z
N MET A 1 -2.40 6.96 -18.43
CA MET A 1 -2.03 6.98 -16.99
C MET A 1 -0.64 6.39 -16.84
N PRO A 2 0.15 6.80 -15.83
CA PRO A 2 1.48 6.23 -15.62
C PRO A 2 1.39 4.71 -15.46
N SER A 3 2.23 3.96 -16.17
CA SER A 3 2.14 2.48 -16.27
C SER A 3 2.98 1.73 -15.25
N ASN A 4 3.79 2.41 -14.43
CA ASN A 4 4.63 1.79 -13.39
C ASN A 4 4.52 2.52 -12.03
N VAL A 5 4.94 1.82 -10.97
CA VAL A 5 4.83 2.26 -9.57
C VAL A 5 5.49 3.62 -9.33
N ASP A 6 6.70 3.83 -9.87
CA ASP A 6 7.46 5.06 -9.65
C ASP A 6 6.76 6.27 -10.25
N ALA A 7 6.17 6.11 -11.44
CA ALA A 7 5.47 7.20 -12.09
C ALA A 7 4.16 7.55 -11.37
N LEU A 8 3.45 6.57 -10.78
CA LEU A 8 2.29 6.84 -9.90
C LEU A 8 2.71 7.58 -8.64
N TRP A 9 3.79 7.14 -7.99
CA TRP A 9 4.30 7.76 -6.76
C TRP A 9 4.79 9.19 -7.01
N ALA A 10 5.60 9.40 -8.04
CA ALA A 10 6.10 10.71 -8.43
C ALA A 10 4.97 11.66 -8.82
N HIS A 11 3.92 11.15 -9.49
CA HIS A 11 2.75 11.95 -9.80
C HIS A 11 1.99 12.36 -8.54
N ALA A 12 1.77 11.41 -7.60
CA ALA A 12 1.14 11.71 -6.32
C ALA A 12 1.89 12.82 -5.57
N GLN A 13 3.23 12.74 -5.50
CA GLN A 13 4.05 13.76 -4.83
C GLN A 13 3.90 15.17 -5.43
N LYS A 14 3.65 15.28 -6.73
CA LYS A 14 3.51 16.56 -7.45
C LYS A 14 2.11 17.18 -7.36
N LEU A 15 1.09 16.43 -6.95
CA LEU A 15 -0.26 16.97 -6.88
C LEU A 15 -0.38 18.05 -5.80
N PRO A 16 -1.07 19.17 -6.05
CA PRO A 16 -1.27 20.20 -5.05
C PRO A 16 -2.22 19.72 -3.94
N GLU A 17 -2.21 20.39 -2.81
CA GLU A 17 -3.11 20.17 -1.66
C GLU A 17 -3.93 21.45 -1.39
N THR A 18 -4.33 22.15 -2.45
CA THR A 18 -4.96 23.47 -2.36
C THR A 18 -6.47 23.38 -2.12
N CYS A 19 -7.10 22.29 -2.54
CA CYS A 19 -8.53 22.03 -2.36
C CYS A 19 -8.78 20.55 -2.07
N GLU A 20 -10.03 20.22 -1.75
CA GLU A 20 -10.42 18.86 -1.40
C GLU A 20 -10.23 17.88 -2.57
N GLU A 21 -10.58 18.28 -3.80
CA GLU A 21 -10.46 17.44 -4.99
C GLU A 21 -9.01 17.05 -5.24
N SER A 22 -8.07 17.98 -5.03
CA SER A 22 -6.65 17.72 -5.19
C SER A 22 -6.11 16.80 -4.08
N CYS A 23 -6.65 16.92 -2.86
CA CYS A 23 -6.35 16.00 -1.75
C CYS A 23 -6.83 14.58 -2.06
N ARG A 24 -8.08 14.42 -2.53
CA ARG A 24 -8.65 13.12 -2.93
C ARG A 24 -7.83 12.48 -4.05
N ALA A 25 -7.53 13.23 -5.10
CA ALA A 25 -6.69 12.75 -6.20
C ALA A 25 -5.30 12.29 -5.72
N LYS A 26 -4.67 13.06 -4.82
CA LYS A 26 -3.35 12.71 -4.26
C LYS A 26 -3.39 11.41 -3.46
N ILE A 27 -4.38 11.22 -2.59
CA ILE A 27 -4.59 9.97 -1.85
C ILE A 27 -4.76 8.78 -2.80
N SER A 28 -5.63 8.91 -3.80
CA SER A 28 -5.90 7.84 -4.76
C SER A 28 -4.62 7.41 -5.51
N ARG A 29 -3.84 8.38 -6.01
CA ARG A 29 -2.57 8.09 -6.71
C ARG A 29 -1.51 7.46 -5.80
N ALA A 30 -1.37 7.97 -4.58
CA ALA A 30 -0.43 7.42 -3.60
C ALA A 30 -0.79 5.97 -3.24
N TYR A 31 -2.08 5.70 -3.00
CA TYR A 31 -2.58 4.37 -2.70
C TYR A 31 -2.28 3.37 -3.82
N TYR A 32 -2.58 3.73 -5.08
CA TYR A 32 -2.34 2.83 -6.21
C TYR A 32 -0.85 2.52 -6.41
N ALA A 33 0.05 3.47 -6.13
CA ALA A 33 1.49 3.20 -6.14
C ALA A 33 1.86 2.07 -5.15
N LEU A 34 1.44 2.17 -3.89
CA LEU A 34 1.70 1.12 -2.90
C LEU A 34 1.00 -0.20 -3.27
N PHE A 35 -0.26 -0.14 -3.74
CA PHE A 35 -1.00 -1.33 -4.14
C PHE A 35 -0.28 -2.13 -5.23
N HIS A 36 0.24 -1.45 -6.26
CA HIS A 36 0.96 -2.12 -7.33
C HIS A 36 2.29 -2.71 -6.86
N GLU A 37 3.06 -1.99 -6.04
CA GLU A 37 4.31 -2.53 -5.46
C GLU A 37 4.03 -3.75 -4.58
N ALA A 38 3.03 -3.64 -3.71
CA ALA A 38 2.62 -4.71 -2.80
C ALA A 38 2.12 -5.95 -3.57
N LYS A 39 1.42 -5.74 -4.70
CA LYS A 39 0.98 -6.81 -5.59
C LYS A 39 2.17 -7.51 -6.23
N LEU A 40 3.14 -6.76 -6.75
CA LEU A 40 4.37 -7.34 -7.34
C LEU A 40 5.14 -8.16 -6.31
N PHE A 41 5.33 -7.62 -5.10
CA PHE A 41 5.96 -8.34 -4.00
C PHE A 41 5.21 -9.62 -3.65
N HIS A 42 3.88 -9.56 -3.45
CA HIS A 42 3.06 -10.74 -3.14
C HIS A 42 3.14 -11.80 -4.24
N GLN A 43 3.19 -11.40 -5.51
CA GLN A 43 3.33 -12.32 -6.64
C GLN A 43 4.72 -12.98 -6.70
N ALA A 44 5.75 -12.34 -6.15
CA ALA A 44 7.10 -12.86 -6.08
C ALA A 44 7.36 -13.74 -4.84
N LEU A 45 6.43 -13.82 -3.88
CA LEU A 45 6.57 -14.68 -2.71
C LEU A 45 6.53 -16.18 -3.10
N PRO A 46 7.38 -17.03 -2.51
CA PRO A 46 7.35 -18.48 -2.75
C PRO A 46 6.02 -19.14 -2.40
N SER A 47 5.33 -18.60 -1.39
CA SER A 47 3.99 -19.04 -0.99
C SER A 47 3.11 -17.82 -0.75
N LYS A 48 1.89 -17.87 -1.27
CA LYS A 48 0.90 -16.78 -1.15
C LYS A 48 0.23 -16.85 0.21
N GLY A 49 0.00 -15.69 0.82
CA GLY A 49 -0.67 -15.62 2.12
C GLY A 49 -2.09 -16.17 2.09
N HIS A 50 -2.65 -16.45 3.26
CA HIS A 50 -4.04 -16.91 3.37
C HIS A 50 -5.00 -15.79 2.97
N LEU A 51 -5.98 -16.14 2.14
CA LEU A 51 -7.10 -15.27 1.81
C LEU A 51 -8.23 -15.46 2.84
N PRO A 52 -9.02 -14.42 3.13
CA PRO A 52 -10.19 -14.59 3.97
C PRO A 52 -11.21 -15.51 3.26
N ALA A 53 -11.89 -16.36 4.03
CA ALA A 53 -12.89 -17.30 3.53
C ALA A 53 -14.08 -16.57 2.87
N ASP A 54 -14.48 -15.43 3.43
CA ASP A 54 -15.61 -14.64 2.97
C ASP A 54 -15.19 -13.32 2.31
N GLY A 55 -15.82 -13.04 1.16
CA GLY A 55 -16.14 -11.70 0.66
C GLY A 55 -15.09 -10.58 0.76
N GLY A 56 -14.53 -10.19 -0.39
CA GLY A 56 -13.77 -8.95 -0.51
C GLY A 56 -13.30 -8.66 -1.93
N GLY A 57 -13.24 -7.37 -2.29
CA GLY A 57 -12.62 -6.93 -3.53
C GLY A 57 -11.11 -7.21 -3.56
N VAL A 58 -10.50 -7.09 -4.74
CA VAL A 58 -9.07 -7.39 -4.97
C VAL A 58 -8.13 -6.64 -4.02
N HIS A 59 -8.50 -5.43 -3.61
CA HIS A 59 -7.76 -4.59 -2.66
C HIS A 59 -7.73 -5.17 -1.24
N LYS A 60 -8.90 -5.61 -0.75
CA LYS A 60 -9.04 -6.21 0.59
C LYS A 60 -8.31 -7.54 0.67
N LYS A 61 -8.45 -8.36 -0.38
CA LYS A 61 -7.76 -9.66 -0.50
C LYS A 61 -6.24 -9.50 -0.43
N LEU A 62 -5.67 -8.51 -1.12
CA LEU A 62 -4.22 -8.32 -1.15
C LEU A 62 -3.64 -7.96 0.22
N TYR A 63 -4.17 -6.94 0.90
CA TYR A 63 -3.59 -6.57 2.20
C TYR A 63 -3.80 -7.68 3.25
N PHE A 64 -4.93 -8.39 3.20
CA PHE A 64 -5.18 -9.51 4.11
C PHE A 64 -4.19 -10.65 3.88
N ALA A 65 -3.92 -11.03 2.62
CA ALA A 65 -2.90 -12.03 2.31
C ALA A 65 -1.52 -11.60 2.78
N LEU A 66 -1.17 -10.31 2.61
CA LEU A 66 0.10 -9.77 3.08
C LEU A 66 0.22 -9.79 4.61
N CYS A 67 -0.86 -9.51 5.34
CA CYS A 67 -0.92 -9.63 6.80
C CYS A 67 -0.87 -11.08 7.31
N ASN A 68 -1.20 -12.06 6.46
CA ASN A 68 -1.24 -13.49 6.81
C ASN A 68 -0.31 -14.31 5.88
N PRO A 69 1.01 -14.01 5.85
CA PRO A 69 1.93 -14.69 4.95
C PRO A 69 2.12 -16.15 5.38
N THR A 70 2.33 -17.03 4.40
CA THR A 70 2.60 -18.47 4.60
C THR A 70 4.04 -18.85 4.27
N VAL A 71 4.87 -17.89 3.84
CA VAL A 71 6.31 -18.10 3.64
C VAL A 71 6.97 -18.43 4.97
N THR A 72 7.96 -19.32 4.96
CA THR A 72 8.67 -19.75 6.18
C THR A 72 9.82 -18.84 6.58
N ASP A 73 10.31 -17.99 5.68
CA ASP A 73 11.37 -17.02 5.96
C ASP A 73 10.82 -15.87 6.83
N ASP A 74 11.33 -15.75 8.05
CA ASP A 74 10.86 -14.78 9.05
C ASP A 74 11.00 -13.32 8.58
N ALA A 75 12.07 -13.01 7.84
CA ALA A 75 12.29 -11.67 7.34
C ALA A 75 11.27 -11.32 6.24
N LEU A 76 10.97 -12.27 5.35
CA LEU A 76 9.90 -12.11 4.37
C LEU A 76 8.51 -12.05 5.03
N GLN A 77 8.25 -12.83 6.09
CA GLN A 77 7.01 -12.73 6.84
C GLN A 77 6.84 -11.34 7.45
N ALA A 78 7.86 -10.84 8.16
CA ALA A 78 7.82 -9.52 8.79
C ALA A 78 7.61 -8.43 7.74
N LYS A 79 8.35 -8.49 6.63
CA LYS A 79 8.23 -7.56 5.50
C LYS A 79 6.83 -7.61 4.87
N SER A 80 6.25 -8.79 4.67
CA SER A 80 4.89 -8.98 4.17
C SER A 80 3.86 -8.35 5.11
N ARG A 81 3.93 -8.63 6.41
CA ARG A 81 2.99 -8.10 7.41
C ARG A 81 3.04 -6.57 7.47
N LEU A 82 4.24 -5.99 7.48
CA LEU A 82 4.39 -4.53 7.46
C LEU A 82 3.82 -3.90 6.19
N ALA A 83 4.02 -4.52 5.03
CA ALA A 83 3.43 -4.06 3.77
C ALA A 83 1.89 -4.14 3.81
N GLY A 84 1.34 -5.24 4.34
CA GLY A 84 -0.10 -5.42 4.53
C GLY A 84 -0.71 -4.36 5.44
N THR A 85 -0.08 -4.08 6.59
CA THR A 85 -0.52 -3.04 7.53
C THR A 85 -0.56 -1.66 6.88
N HIS A 86 0.51 -1.24 6.20
CA HIS A 86 0.54 0.06 5.54
C HIS A 86 -0.44 0.16 4.37
N LEU A 87 -0.62 -0.93 3.61
CA LEU A 87 -1.59 -0.98 2.51
C LEU A 87 -3.03 -0.90 3.03
N GLY A 88 -3.34 -1.56 4.16
CA GLY A 88 -4.65 -1.50 4.81
C GLY A 88 -4.99 -0.08 5.27
N LEU A 89 -4.07 0.58 5.99
CA LEU A 89 -4.25 1.96 6.46
C LEU A 89 -4.40 2.96 5.30
N ALA A 90 -3.61 2.81 4.24
CA ALA A 90 -3.73 3.67 3.06
C ALA A 90 -5.04 3.41 2.29
N ARG A 91 -5.54 2.16 2.28
CA ARG A 91 -6.80 1.80 1.64
C ARG A 91 -7.98 2.50 2.30
N GLU A 92 -8.04 2.54 3.62
CA GLU A 92 -9.14 3.19 4.35
C GLU A 92 -9.27 4.67 3.96
N LEU A 93 -8.14 5.39 3.94
CA LEU A 93 -8.09 6.79 3.49
C LEU A 93 -8.51 6.94 2.03
N ARG A 94 -8.12 6.00 1.17
CA ARG A 94 -8.51 5.98 -0.24
C ARG A 94 -10.00 5.70 -0.43
N ASP A 95 -10.59 4.80 0.35
CA ASP A 95 -12.02 4.49 0.23
C ASP A 95 -12.87 5.71 0.62
N SER A 96 -12.50 6.44 1.68
CA SER A 96 -13.12 7.75 1.98
C SER A 96 -12.89 8.77 0.87
N ALA A 97 -11.68 8.82 0.29
CA ALA A 97 -11.35 9.76 -0.77
C ALA A 97 -12.08 9.51 -2.10
N ASP A 98 -12.29 8.25 -2.49
CA ASP A 98 -12.85 7.91 -3.79
C ASP A 98 -14.37 7.69 -3.74
N TYR A 99 -14.96 7.31 -2.60
CA TYR A 99 -16.36 6.87 -2.53
C TYR A 99 -17.23 7.60 -1.52
N GLU A 100 -16.66 8.21 -0.47
CA GLU A 100 -17.44 8.92 0.54
C GLU A 100 -17.56 10.41 0.20
N MET A 101 -18.53 10.75 -0.64
CA MET A 101 -18.79 12.13 -1.07
C MET A 101 -19.24 13.06 0.07
N GLY A 102 -19.78 12.50 1.18
CA GLY A 102 -20.20 13.27 2.35
C GLY A 102 -19.10 13.52 3.40
N SER A 103 -17.96 12.83 3.28
CA SER A 103 -16.85 12.94 4.23
C SER A 103 -15.85 13.96 3.72
N ALA A 104 -15.52 15.00 4.48
CA ALA A 104 -14.49 15.96 4.06
C ALA A 104 -13.08 15.32 4.09
N VAL A 105 -12.34 15.44 2.99
CA VAL A 105 -10.95 14.97 2.91
C VAL A 105 -9.98 16.13 3.08
N THR A 106 -9.10 16.04 4.07
CA THR A 106 -8.23 17.14 4.48
C THR A 106 -6.76 16.89 4.14
N LYS A 107 -5.95 17.95 4.26
CA LYS A 107 -4.47 17.86 4.20
C LYS A 107 -3.89 16.87 5.20
N ASN A 108 -4.52 16.71 6.36
CA ASN A 108 -4.07 15.76 7.37
C ASN A 108 -4.23 14.31 6.89
N ASP A 109 -5.31 14.01 6.17
CA ASP A 109 -5.56 12.68 5.60
C ASP A 109 -4.56 12.36 4.49
N VAL A 110 -4.24 13.37 3.66
CA VAL A 110 -3.16 13.29 2.69
C VAL A 110 -1.82 12.99 3.37
N MET A 111 -1.45 13.74 4.41
CA MET A 111 -0.20 13.53 5.16
C MET A 111 -0.11 12.10 5.72
N LYS A 112 -1.18 11.60 6.32
CA LYS A 112 -1.25 10.21 6.83
C LYS A 112 -1.07 9.20 5.71
N CYS A 113 -1.83 9.33 4.63
CA CYS A 113 -1.78 8.41 3.48
C CYS A 113 -0.37 8.39 2.86
N MET A 114 0.20 9.56 2.57
CA MET A 114 1.55 9.69 2.03
C MET A 114 2.60 9.08 2.98
N GLY A 115 2.41 9.24 4.30
CA GLY A 115 3.25 8.62 5.32
C GLY A 115 3.21 7.09 5.29
N PHE A 116 2.01 6.50 5.21
CA PHE A 116 1.84 5.04 5.09
C PHE A 116 2.43 4.51 3.78
N VAL A 117 2.14 5.16 2.66
CA VAL A 117 2.66 4.79 1.33
C VAL A 117 4.18 4.84 1.30
N ARG A 118 4.79 5.94 1.79
CA ARG A 118 6.25 6.07 1.84
C ARG A 118 6.91 4.96 2.64
N ARG A 119 6.38 4.63 3.83
CA ARG A 119 6.92 3.54 4.67
C ARG A 119 6.71 2.17 4.04
N GLY A 120 5.53 1.94 3.45
CA GLY A 120 5.23 0.70 2.72
C GLY A 120 6.17 0.47 1.54
N LEU A 121 6.39 1.48 0.71
CA LEU A 121 7.32 1.42 -0.42
C LEU A 121 8.77 1.22 0.05
N ALA A 122 9.22 1.95 1.07
CA ALA A 122 10.56 1.79 1.63
C ALA A 122 10.79 0.37 2.17
N ASN A 123 9.81 -0.19 2.89
CA ASN A 123 9.85 -1.58 3.37
C ASN A 123 9.90 -2.59 2.22
N LEU A 124 9.12 -2.39 1.16
CA LEU A 124 9.10 -3.30 0.01
C LEU A 124 10.39 -3.25 -0.82
N ARG A 125 11.03 -2.09 -0.91
CA ARG A 125 12.25 -1.86 -1.69
C ARG A 125 13.55 -2.16 -0.96
N SER A 126 13.54 -2.26 0.37
CA SER A 126 14.75 -2.62 1.12
C SER A 126 15.22 -4.02 0.72
N THR A 127 16.51 -4.19 0.48
CA THR A 127 17.11 -5.51 0.31
C THR A 127 17.15 -6.19 1.68
N THR A 128 16.63 -7.42 1.76
CA THR A 128 16.77 -8.22 2.97
C THR A 128 18.23 -8.67 3.04
N THR A 129 19.07 -7.95 3.79
CA THR A 129 20.42 -8.42 4.10
C THR A 129 20.31 -9.68 4.95
N LYS A 130 20.45 -10.85 4.31
CA LYS A 130 20.74 -12.09 5.04
C LYS A 130 22.07 -11.90 5.77
N SER A 131 22.02 -11.75 7.08
CA SER A 131 23.16 -12.04 7.93
C SER A 131 23.36 -13.56 7.90
N SER A 132 24.19 -14.03 6.97
CA SER A 132 24.80 -15.35 7.09
C SER A 132 25.85 -15.24 8.18
N ALA A 133 25.49 -15.59 9.40
CA ALA A 133 26.44 -16.06 10.40
C ALA A 133 26.56 -17.57 10.21
N ALA A 134 27.65 -17.99 9.56
CA ALA A 134 28.19 -19.34 9.60
C ALA A 134 29.67 -19.22 9.93
#